data_AF-A2DZ33-F1
#
_entry.id   AF-A2DZ33-F1
#
_cell.length_a   1.000
_cell.length_b   1.000
_cell.length_c   1.000
_cell.angle_alpha   90.00
_cell.angle_beta   90.00
_cell.angle_gamma   90.00
#
_symmetry.space_group_name_H-M   'P 1'
#
loop_
_entity.id
_entity.type
_entity.pdbx_description
1 polymer ?
#
loop_
_entity_poly.entity_id
_entity_poly.type
_entity_poly.pdbx_seq_one_letter_code
_entity_poly.pdbx_strand_id
1 'polypeptide(L)'
;MSATSSTAEGQPDEILNIVVPPNAETEEDCIFEDSCILFRYSREIIEWVGRGIGIVKILKSKKTGTYRILMRQNQTYRVCLNHQIPYLGNLLPKKDCSREFIWTAYDFADGHEVRELFAIRFGLPEIAYNFKTAFEQAKEENKKIHDSKAK
;
A
#
# COMPACT_ATOMS: atom_id res chain seq x y z
N MET A 1 -21.33 -24.62 -65.29
CA MET A 1 -21.37 -25.85 -64.47
C MET A 1 -19.91 -26.26 -64.30
N SER A 2 -19.28 -26.30 -63.13
CA SER A 2 -19.75 -26.31 -61.75
C SER A 2 -18.62 -25.80 -60.85
N ALA A 3 -18.99 -25.24 -59.70
CA ALA A 3 -18.10 -24.75 -58.66
C ALA A 3 -17.40 -25.90 -57.93
N THR A 4 -16.17 -25.67 -57.47
CA THR A 4 -15.61 -26.39 -56.32
C THR A 4 -15.05 -25.39 -55.32
N SER A 5 -15.77 -25.37 -54.20
CA SER A 5 -15.57 -24.67 -52.94
C SER A 5 -14.20 -24.98 -52.32
N SER A 6 -13.42 -23.94 -52.01
CA SER A 6 -12.27 -24.02 -51.10
C SER A 6 -12.79 -23.74 -49.69
N THR A 7 -13.03 -24.80 -48.92
CA THR A 7 -13.36 -24.70 -47.49
C THR A 7 -12.05 -24.55 -46.72
N ALA A 8 -11.78 -23.34 -46.22
CA ALA A 8 -10.70 -23.12 -45.25
C ALA A 8 -11.15 -23.63 -43.88
N GLU A 9 -10.52 -24.69 -43.40
CA GLU A 9 -10.68 -25.15 -42.01
C GLU A 9 -10.03 -24.13 -41.07
N GLY A 10 -10.84 -23.47 -40.23
CA GLY A 10 -10.36 -22.60 -39.16
C GLY A 10 -9.79 -23.44 -38.02
N GLN A 11 -8.55 -23.14 -37.61
CA GLN A 11 -7.98 -23.67 -36.37
C GLN A 11 -8.84 -23.24 -35.17
N PRO A 12 -9.04 -24.11 -34.16
CA PRO A 12 -9.78 -23.75 -32.97
C PRO A 12 -8.99 -22.72 -32.16
N ASP A 13 -9.68 -21.68 -31.70
CA ASP A 13 -9.14 -20.64 -30.82
C ASP A 13 -8.48 -21.28 -29.59
N GLU A 14 -7.16 -21.11 -29.46
CA GLU A 14 -6.44 -21.45 -28.23
C GLU A 14 -7.04 -20.63 -27.08
N ILE A 15 -7.64 -21.32 -26.12
CA ILE A 15 -8.06 -20.71 -24.86
C ILE A 15 -6.79 -20.20 -24.18
N LEU A 16 -6.56 -18.89 -24.26
CA LEU A 16 -5.49 -18.21 -23.54
C LEU A 16 -5.65 -18.52 -22.05
N ASN A 17 -4.80 -19.41 -21.56
CA ASN A 17 -4.69 -19.75 -20.16
C ASN A 17 -4.10 -18.52 -19.44
N ILE A 18 -4.96 -17.58 -19.03
CA ILE A 18 -4.56 -16.41 -18.23
C ILE A 18 -4.12 -16.94 -16.88
N VAL A 19 -2.82 -17.21 -16.74
CA VAL A 19 -2.17 -17.43 -15.46
C VAL A 19 -2.24 -16.10 -14.73
N VAL A 20 -3.27 -15.93 -13.89
CA VAL A 20 -3.33 -14.81 -12.96
C VAL A 20 -2.13 -14.98 -12.01
N PRO A 21 -1.12 -14.10 -12.05
CA PRO A 21 0.00 -14.20 -11.14
C PRO A 21 -0.54 -14.18 -9.71
N PRO A 22 0.02 -14.98 -8.77
CA PRO A 22 -0.39 -14.94 -7.38
C PRO A 22 -0.32 -13.49 -6.90
N ASN A 23 -1.48 -12.89 -6.64
CA ASN A 23 -1.52 -11.50 -6.21
C ASN A 23 -0.86 -11.48 -4.82
N ALA A 24 0.26 -10.78 -4.65
CA ALA A 24 1.04 -10.82 -3.40
C ALA A 24 0.20 -10.49 -2.15
N GLU A 25 -0.89 -9.75 -2.33
CA GLU A 25 -1.87 -9.39 -1.30
C GLU A 25 -2.71 -10.59 -0.80
N THR A 26 -2.79 -11.74 -1.49
CA THR A 26 -3.58 -12.91 -1.02
C THR A 26 -2.97 -13.58 0.21
N GLU A 27 -1.65 -13.41 0.40
CA GLU A 27 -0.91 -13.93 1.55
C GLU A 27 -0.92 -12.96 2.75
N GLU A 28 -1.76 -11.93 2.69
CA GLU A 28 -1.85 -10.90 3.72
C GLU A 28 -3.30 -10.72 4.19
N ASP A 29 -3.46 -10.38 5.47
CA ASP A 29 -4.74 -10.00 6.06
C ASP A 29 -4.85 -8.48 6.13
N CYS A 30 -5.99 -7.94 5.67
CA CYS A 30 -6.27 -6.51 5.72
C CYS A 30 -6.76 -6.12 7.12
N ILE A 31 -6.00 -5.27 7.80
CA ILE A 31 -6.25 -4.85 9.20
C ILE A 31 -6.96 -3.50 9.24
N PHE A 32 -6.65 -2.64 8.27
CA PHE A 32 -7.25 -1.33 8.09
C PHE A 32 -7.28 -1.03 6.60
N GLU A 33 -8.38 -0.44 6.12
CA GLU A 33 -8.54 0.00 4.73
C GLU A 33 -9.47 1.21 4.69
N ASP A 34 -8.98 2.35 4.18
CA ASP A 34 -9.80 3.54 4.00
C ASP A 34 -9.22 4.51 2.95
N SER A 35 -10.02 5.47 2.51
CA SER A 35 -9.65 6.55 1.61
C SER A 35 -8.85 7.63 2.33
N CYS A 36 -7.75 8.07 1.72
CA CYS A 36 -6.91 9.13 2.25
C CYS A 36 -6.24 9.96 1.15
N ILE A 37 -5.65 11.08 1.58
CA ILE A 37 -4.70 11.87 0.80
C ILE A 37 -3.33 11.71 1.46
N LEU A 38 -2.34 11.29 0.68
CA LEU A 38 -0.95 11.17 1.09
C LEU A 38 -0.15 12.35 0.54
N PHE A 39 0.67 12.91 1.41
CA PHE A 39 1.64 13.94 1.12
C PHE A 39 3.04 13.46 1.47
N ARG A 40 4.02 14.05 0.81
CA ARG A 40 5.44 13.86 1.06
C ARG A 40 6.08 15.22 1.27
N TYR A 41 7.04 15.32 2.18
CA TYR A 41 7.78 16.56 2.37
C TYR A 41 8.93 16.66 1.35
N SER A 42 8.86 17.66 0.47
CA SER A 42 9.94 17.95 -0.48
C SER A 42 10.99 18.82 0.19
N ARG A 43 12.24 18.32 0.26
CA ARG A 43 13.37 19.08 0.81
C ARG A 43 13.92 20.13 -0.16
N GLU A 44 13.63 19.99 -1.45
CA GLU A 44 14.10 20.91 -2.50
C GLU A 44 13.37 22.25 -2.43
N ILE A 45 12.06 22.20 -2.19
CA ILE A 45 11.17 23.36 -2.14
C ILE A 45 10.59 23.63 -0.74
N ILE A 46 10.99 22.81 0.25
CA ILE A 46 10.69 23.00 1.68
C ILE A 46 9.16 23.01 1.94
N GLU A 47 8.42 22.13 1.26
CA GLU A 47 6.95 22.11 1.33
C GLU A 47 6.36 20.69 1.29
N TRP A 48 5.10 20.58 1.71
CA TRP A 48 4.31 19.35 1.56
C TRP A 48 3.75 19.26 0.14
N VAL A 49 4.18 18.26 -0.61
CA VAL A 49 3.67 17.97 -1.97
C VAL A 49 2.70 16.80 -1.95
N GLY A 50 1.64 16.88 -2.75
CA GLY A 50 0.70 15.78 -2.92
C GLY A 50 1.39 14.56 -3.54
N ARG A 51 1.28 13.40 -2.89
CA ARG A 51 1.88 12.14 -3.35
C ARG A 51 0.84 11.20 -3.96
N GLY A 52 -0.38 11.20 -3.43
CA GLY A 52 -1.47 10.39 -3.97
C GLY A 52 -2.79 10.60 -3.25
N ILE A 53 -3.88 10.35 -3.97
CA ILE A 53 -5.23 10.23 -3.40
C ILE A 53 -5.70 8.81 -3.72
N GLY A 54 -6.12 8.06 -2.70
CA GLY A 54 -6.56 6.69 -2.90
C GLY A 54 -6.78 5.91 -1.62
N ILE A 55 -6.71 4.59 -1.72
CA ILE A 55 -6.97 3.68 -0.61
C ILE A 55 -5.65 3.26 0.03
N VAL A 56 -5.52 3.51 1.33
CA VAL A 56 -4.42 3.01 2.16
C VAL A 56 -4.86 1.76 2.88
N LYS A 57 -3.95 0.79 2.99
CA LYS A 57 -4.14 -0.47 3.70
C LYS A 57 -3.02 -0.70 4.70
N ILE A 58 -3.36 -1.23 5.87
CA ILE A 58 -2.41 -1.88 6.77
C ILE A 58 -2.60 -3.38 6.61
N LEU A 59 -1.54 -4.07 6.21
CA LEU A 59 -1.57 -5.47 5.82
C LEU A 59 -0.67 -6.27 6.75
N LYS A 60 -1.15 -7.43 7.21
CA LYS A 60 -0.37 -8.39 8.01
C LYS A 60 -0.01 -9.59 7.16
N SER A 61 1.28 -9.92 7.06
CA SER A 61 1.71 -11.15 6.39
C SER A 61 1.28 -12.40 7.16
N LYS A 62 0.61 -13.34 6.49
CA LYS A 62 0.26 -14.64 7.05
C LYS A 62 1.48 -15.52 7.33
N LYS A 63 2.58 -15.29 6.60
CA LYS A 63 3.82 -16.08 6.72
C LYS A 63 4.70 -15.60 7.87
N THR A 64 4.95 -14.30 7.96
CA THR A 64 5.90 -13.73 8.92
C THR A 64 5.24 -13.08 10.13
N GLY A 65 3.92 -12.82 10.06
CA GLY A 65 3.18 -12.04 11.04
C GLY A 65 3.47 -10.54 11.00
N THR A 66 4.41 -10.07 10.15
CA THR A 66 4.83 -8.67 10.09
C THR A 66 3.80 -7.81 9.38
N TYR A 67 3.74 -6.54 9.77
CA TYR A 67 2.80 -5.56 9.27
C TYR A 67 3.48 -4.55 8.35
N ARG A 68 2.86 -4.29 7.20
CA ARG A 68 3.25 -3.23 6.27
C ARG A 68 2.09 -2.28 5.98
N ILE A 69 2.42 -1.10 5.47
CA ILE A 69 1.45 -0.16 4.92
C ILE A 69 1.61 -0.11 3.41
N LEU A 70 0.48 -0.12 2.70
CA LEU A 70 0.41 -0.08 1.25
C LEU A 70 -0.66 0.93 0.83
N MET A 71 -0.37 1.82 -0.11
CA MET A 71 -1.37 2.72 -0.68
C MET A 71 -1.29 2.70 -2.20
N ARG A 72 -2.45 2.66 -2.85
CA ARG A 72 -2.59 2.79 -4.30
C ARG A 72 -3.42 4.02 -4.64
N GLN A 73 -3.02 4.72 -5.70
CA GLN A 73 -3.76 5.86 -6.23
C GLN A 73 -5.08 5.42 -6.87
N ASN A 74 -6.11 6.27 -6.74
CA ASN A 74 -7.35 6.11 -7.49
C ASN A 74 -7.08 6.13 -9.00
N GLN A 75 -7.88 5.38 -9.75
CA GLN A 75 -7.85 5.25 -11.22
C GLN A 75 -6.59 4.57 -11.80
N THR A 76 -5.38 4.98 -11.39
CA THR A 76 -4.13 4.45 -11.94
C THR A 76 -3.68 3.16 -11.25
N TYR A 77 -4.17 2.90 -10.04
CA TYR A 77 -3.78 1.77 -9.18
C TYR A 77 -2.27 1.68 -8.89
N ARG A 78 -1.51 2.76 -9.20
CA ARG A 78 -0.08 2.86 -8.93
C ARG A 78 0.16 2.90 -7.44
N VAL A 79 1.17 2.16 -6.99
CA VAL A 79 1.63 2.18 -5.60
C VAL A 79 2.25 3.55 -5.33
N CYS A 80 1.82 4.22 -4.26
CA CYS A 80 2.37 5.51 -3.84
C CYS A 80 2.87 5.52 -2.38
N LEU A 81 2.72 4.37 -1.69
CA LEU A 81 3.27 4.09 -0.37
C LEU A 81 3.41 2.56 -0.26
N ASN A 82 4.58 2.06 0.12
CA ASN A 82 4.85 0.65 0.35
C ASN A 82 6.08 0.48 1.26
N HIS A 83 5.85 0.30 2.56
CA HIS A 83 6.93 0.03 3.51
C HIS A 83 6.46 -0.81 4.70
N GLN A 84 7.40 -1.49 5.36
CA GLN A 84 7.13 -2.10 6.67
C GLN A 84 6.78 -1.01 7.69
N ILE A 85 5.82 -1.25 8.57
CA ILE A 85 5.51 -0.30 9.63
C ILE A 85 6.71 -0.23 10.59
N PRO A 86 7.40 0.92 10.73
CA PRO A 86 8.64 0.99 11.51
C PRO A 86 8.37 0.81 13.01
N TYR A 87 9.10 -0.10 13.66
CA TYR A 87 8.94 -0.37 15.10
C TYR A 87 9.54 0.71 16.01
N LEU A 88 10.52 1.49 15.52
CA LEU A 88 11.15 2.60 16.26
C LEU A 88 10.55 3.98 15.94
N GLY A 89 9.88 4.14 14.79
CA GLY A 89 9.35 5.43 14.33
C GLY A 89 8.08 5.85 15.06
N ASN A 90 7.80 7.15 15.14
CA ASN A 90 6.58 7.67 15.77
C ASN A 90 5.56 8.14 14.73
N LEU A 91 4.29 7.84 14.98
CA LEU A 91 3.16 8.42 14.27
C LEU A 91 2.71 9.67 15.03
N LEU A 92 3.09 10.84 14.53
CA LEU A 92 2.85 12.11 15.20
C LEU A 92 1.57 12.75 14.68
N PRO A 93 0.63 13.19 15.54
CA PRO A 93 -0.51 13.98 15.10
C PRO A 93 -0.02 15.32 14.56
N LYS A 94 -0.60 15.79 13.46
CA LYS A 94 -0.33 17.15 12.99
C LYS A 94 -0.97 18.15 13.94
N LYS A 95 -0.23 19.20 14.31
CA LYS A 95 -0.71 20.27 15.19
C LYS A 95 -2.07 20.80 14.72
N ASP A 96 -3.02 20.85 15.64
CA ASP A 96 -4.39 21.36 15.45
C ASP A 96 -5.20 20.62 14.35
N CYS A 97 -4.82 19.40 13.99
CA CYS A 97 -5.57 18.57 13.03
C CYS A 97 -5.78 17.15 13.57
N SER A 98 -7.03 16.82 13.89
CA SER A 98 -7.43 15.47 14.35
C SER A 98 -7.47 14.41 13.25
N ARG A 99 -7.24 14.80 11.99
CA ARG A 99 -7.38 13.95 10.81
C ARG A 99 -6.05 13.65 10.10
N GLU A 100 -4.94 14.13 10.65
CA GLU A 100 -3.64 14.08 10.00
C GLU A 100 -2.54 13.53 10.89
N PHE A 101 -1.72 12.65 10.33
CA PHE A 101 -0.54 12.11 10.98
C PHE A 101 0.69 12.23 10.11
N ILE A 102 1.84 12.36 10.75
CA ILE A 102 3.17 12.50 10.15
C ILE A 102 4.07 11.40 10.67
N TRP A 103 4.83 10.76 9.78
CA TRP A 103 5.86 9.79 10.15
C TRP A 103 6.99 9.75 9.11
N THR A 104 8.12 9.18 9.50
CA THR A 104 9.24 8.90 8.60
C THR A 104 9.35 7.41 8.35
N ALA A 105 9.62 7.02 7.11
CA ALA A 105 9.85 5.62 6.74
C ALA A 105 10.82 5.48 5.58
N TYR A 106 11.38 4.28 5.41
CA TYR A 106 12.09 3.86 4.21
C TYR A 106 11.06 3.21 3.27
N ASP A 107 10.73 3.89 2.18
CA ASP A 107 9.62 3.55 1.30
C ASP A 107 10.09 2.98 -0.03
N PHE A 108 9.33 2.03 -0.58
CA PHE A 108 9.65 1.31 -1.81
C PHE A 108 8.64 1.54 -2.94
N ALA A 109 7.80 2.58 -2.87
CA ALA A 109 6.79 2.84 -3.90
C ALA A 109 7.39 3.12 -5.29
N ASP A 110 8.60 3.69 -5.36
CA ASP A 110 9.28 4.04 -6.62
C ASP A 110 10.27 2.95 -7.09
N GLY A 111 10.13 1.71 -6.60
CA GLY A 111 10.96 0.56 -7.00
C GLY A 111 12.37 0.53 -6.41
N HIS A 112 12.71 1.48 -5.55
CA HIS A 112 13.93 1.53 -4.76
C HIS A 112 13.63 2.14 -3.39
N GLU A 113 14.47 1.84 -2.40
CA GLU A 113 14.26 2.30 -1.03
C GLU A 113 14.68 3.77 -0.88
N VAL A 114 13.75 4.61 -0.44
CA VAL A 114 13.98 6.05 -0.18
C VAL A 114 13.46 6.42 1.20
N ARG A 115 14.27 7.14 1.99
CA ARG A 115 13.80 7.70 3.26
C ARG A 115 12.92 8.92 3.00
N GLU A 116 11.67 8.84 3.40
CA GLU A 116 10.65 9.86 3.17
C GLU A 116 9.98 10.32 4.47
N LEU A 117 9.55 11.58 4.48
CA LEU A 117 8.69 12.15 5.52
C LEU A 117 7.28 12.29 4.94
N PHE A 118 6.35 11.50 5.47
CA PHE A 118 4.98 11.44 5.00
C PHE A 118 4.03 12.22 5.90
N ALA A 119 2.96 12.73 5.31
CA ALA A 119 1.75 13.11 6.01
C ALA A 119 0.55 12.43 5.36
N ILE A 120 -0.37 11.91 6.16
CA ILE A 120 -1.62 11.30 5.67
C ILE A 120 -2.79 12.05 6.25
N ARG A 121 -3.79 12.34 5.41
CA ARG A 121 -5.05 12.99 5.79
C ARG A 121 -6.23 12.08 5.49
N PHE A 122 -7.13 11.93 6.46
CA PHE A 122 -8.38 11.20 6.30
C PHE A 122 -9.58 12.15 6.21
N GLY A 123 -10.67 11.66 5.60
CA GLY A 123 -11.91 12.43 5.45
C GLY A 123 -12.57 12.75 6.79
N LEU A 124 -12.57 11.79 7.72
CA LEU A 124 -13.25 11.88 9.02
C LEU A 124 -12.28 11.66 10.19
N PRO A 125 -12.47 12.32 11.35
CA PRO A 125 -11.66 12.08 12.56
C PRO A 125 -11.74 10.65 13.08
N GLU A 126 -12.89 9.99 12.94
CA GLU A 126 -13.08 8.59 13.33
C GLU A 126 -12.16 7.66 12.51
N ILE A 127 -12.09 7.87 11.19
CA ILE A 127 -11.19 7.10 10.31
C ILE A 127 -9.74 7.34 10.71
N ALA A 128 -9.36 8.58 10.98
CA ALA A 128 -8.01 8.91 11.45
C ALA A 128 -7.68 8.21 12.78
N TYR A 129 -8.63 8.15 13.71
CA TYR A 129 -8.47 7.42 14.97
C TYR A 129 -8.29 5.91 14.73
N ASN A 130 -9.10 5.31 13.85
CA ASN A 130 -9.00 3.89 13.50
C ASN A 130 -7.65 3.58 12.84
N PHE A 131 -7.19 4.42 11.93
CA PHE A 131 -5.87 4.32 11.32
C PHE A 131 -4.76 4.37 12.38
N LYS A 132 -4.78 5.37 13.26
CA LYS A 132 -3.78 5.51 14.32
C LYS A 132 -3.74 4.28 15.22
N THR A 133 -4.90 3.77 15.60
CA THR A 133 -5.02 2.58 16.46
C THR A 133 -4.42 1.36 15.78
N ALA A 134 -4.78 1.10 14.52
CA ALA A 134 -4.24 0.00 13.74
C ALA A 134 -2.73 0.12 13.50
N PHE A 135 -2.24 1.34 13.21
CA PHE A 135 -0.82 1.60 12.96
C PHE A 135 0.03 1.37 14.22
N GLU A 136 -0.39 1.90 15.37
CA GLU A 136 0.34 1.72 16.63
C GLU A 136 0.32 0.25 17.10
N GLN A 137 -0.80 -0.46 16.90
CA GLN A 137 -0.85 -1.90 17.17
C GLN A 137 0.11 -2.67 16.26
N ALA A 138 0.10 -2.38 14.96
CA ALA A 138 1.00 -2.98 13.99
C ALA A 138 2.48 -2.73 14.31
N LYS A 139 2.81 -1.51 14.76
CA LYS A 139 4.14 -1.11 15.22
C LYS A 139 4.61 -1.97 16.40
N GLU A 140 3.77 -2.14 17.41
CA GLU A 140 4.09 -2.94 18.59
C GLU A 140 4.26 -4.42 18.25
N GLU A 141 3.41 -4.98 17.38
CA GLU A 141 3.56 -6.36 16.91
C GLU A 141 4.84 -6.55 16.09
N ASN A 142 5.17 -5.61 15.20
CA ASN A 142 6.45 -5.63 14.47
C ASN A 142 7.65 -5.59 15.41
N LYS A 143 7.57 -4.82 16.51
CA LYS A 143 8.62 -4.79 17.53
C LYS A 143 8.80 -6.15 18.20
N LYS A 144 7.71 -6.79 18.64
CA LYS A 144 7.76 -8.15 19.24
C LYS A 144 8.38 -9.17 18.29
N ILE A 145 8.03 -9.11 17.00
CA ILE A 145 8.57 -10.01 15.97
C ILE A 145 10.07 -9.74 15.72
N HIS A 146 10.48 -8.48 15.74
CA HIS A 146 11.89 -8.13 15.63
C HIS A 146 12.69 -8.66 16.83
N ASP A 147 12.20 -8.44 18.05
CA ASP A 147 12.88 -8.83 19.29
C ASP A 147 12.94 -10.35 19.49
N SER A 148 11.97 -11.11 18.95
CA SER A 148 11.99 -12.58 18.99
C SER A 148 12.98 -13.19 18.01
N LYS A 149 13.29 -12.51 16.90
CA LYS A 149 14.31 -12.94 15.93
C LYS A 149 15.73 -12.54 16.31
N ALA A 150 15.87 -11.55 17.19
CA ALA A 150 17.16 -11.07 17.69
C ALA A 150 17.71 -11.90 18.87
N LYS A 151 16.93 -12.87 19.37
CA LYS A 151 17.32 -13.86 20.37
C LYS A 151 17.75 -15.16 19.69
#